data_AF-A0A0T6BEE0-F1
#
_entry.id   AF-A0A0T6BEE0-F1
#
_cell.length_a   1.000
_cell.length_b   1.000
_cell.length_c   1.000
_cell.angle_alpha   90.00
_cell.angle_beta   90.00
_cell.angle_gamma   90.00
#
_symmetry.space_group_name_H-M   'P 1'
#
loop_
_entity.id
_entity.type
_entity.pdbx_description
1 polymer ?
#
loop_
_entity_poly.entity_id
_entity_poly.type
_entity_poly.pdbx_seq_one_letter_code
_entity_poly.pdbx_strand_id
1 'polypeptide(L)'
;KAFDITYVRIWFYSPRPESFAIYKRTSETSPWIPYQFYSGTCRDTYGLPDSLRGIRGEETRAFCTSEYSDISPLKNGNVAFSTLEGRPSAYNFDSSRELQ
;
A
#
# COMPACT_ATOMS: atom_id res chain seq x y z
N LYS A 1 12.92 14.13 9.91
CA LYS A 1 12.03 15.06 9.15
C LYS A 1 10.83 14.26 8.64
N ALA A 2 9.60 14.78 8.80
CA ALA A 2 8.37 14.14 8.28
C ALA A 2 8.04 14.63 6.87
N PHE A 3 7.31 13.82 6.11
CA PHE A 3 6.91 14.11 4.73
C PHE A 3 5.50 13.58 4.46
N ASP A 4 4.73 14.32 3.66
CA ASP A 4 3.47 13.85 3.10
C ASP A 4 3.77 13.04 1.84
N ILE A 5 3.62 11.72 1.94
CA ILE A 5 3.98 10.78 0.88
C ILE A 5 2.79 10.67 -0.08
N THR A 6 3.00 10.99 -1.36
CA THR A 6 1.97 10.81 -2.41
C THR A 6 2.01 9.40 -3.01
N TYR A 7 3.22 8.90 -3.31
CA TYR A 7 3.41 7.56 -3.85
C TYR A 7 4.77 6.98 -3.47
N VAL A 8 4.87 5.65 -3.53
CA VAL A 8 6.12 4.90 -3.46
C VAL A 8 6.21 4.04 -4.71
N ARG A 9 7.37 4.03 -5.37
CA ARG A 9 7.60 3.21 -6.57
C ARG A 9 8.84 2.36 -6.42
N ILE A 10 8.71 1.08 -6.71
CA ILE A 10 9.79 0.10 -6.55
C ILE A 10 10.03 -0.58 -7.90
N TRP A 11 11.30 -0.59 -8.33
CA TRP A 11 11.76 -1.30 -9.52
C TRP A 11 12.52 -2.54 -9.10
N PHE A 12 12.07 -3.69 -9.55
CA PHE A 12 12.70 -4.98 -9.32
C PHE A 12 13.54 -5.36 -10.53
N TYR A 13 14.83 -5.59 -10.30
CA TYR A 13 15.70 -6.17 -11.32
C TYR A 13 15.38 -7.66 -11.57
N SER A 14 14.93 -8.36 -10.51
CA SER A 14 14.40 -9.72 -10.54
C SER A 14 12.90 -9.73 -10.92
N PRO A 15 12.26 -10.91 -11.03
CA PRO A 15 10.81 -11.00 -10.96
C PRO A 15 10.31 -10.35 -9.66
N ARG A 16 9.07 -9.84 -9.69
CA ARG A 16 8.45 -9.30 -8.48
C ARG A 16 8.18 -10.44 -7.48
N PRO A 17 8.25 -10.18 -6.17
CA PRO A 17 7.86 -11.16 -5.16
C PRO A 17 6.40 -11.55 -5.30
N GLU A 18 6.07 -12.81 -4.97
CA GLU A 18 4.66 -13.24 -4.88
C GLU A 18 3.94 -12.52 -3.74
N SER A 19 4.63 -12.26 -2.63
CA SER A 19 4.10 -11.50 -1.49
C SER A 19 5.14 -10.54 -0.92
N PHE A 20 4.75 -9.29 -0.66
CA PHE A 20 5.56 -8.31 0.07
C PHE A 20 4.69 -7.20 0.69
N ALA A 21 5.28 -6.40 1.57
CA ALA A 21 4.59 -5.34 2.29
C ALA A 21 5.42 -4.06 2.38
N ILE A 22 4.75 -2.92 2.35
CA ILE A 22 5.34 -1.59 2.57
C ILE A 22 4.90 -1.12 3.96
N TYR A 23 5.86 -0.71 4.79
CA TYR A 23 5.62 -0.15 6.12
C TYR A 23 6.04 1.31 6.18
N LYS A 24 5.38 2.10 7.04
CA LYS A 24 5.77 3.47 7.36
C LYS A 24 5.84 3.69 8.86
N ARG A 25 6.45 4.80 9.27
CA ARG A 25 6.42 5.33 10.64
C ARG A 25 6.21 6.84 10.56
N THR A 26 5.46 7.41 11.50
CA THR A 26 5.12 8.86 11.48
C THR A 26 6.16 9.70 12.22
N SER A 27 6.91 9.09 13.13
CA SER A 27 8.09 9.66 13.78
C SER A 27 9.23 8.65 13.86
N GLU A 28 10.43 9.12 14.18
CA GLU A 28 11.60 8.24 14.30
C GLU A 28 11.48 7.23 15.46
N THR A 29 10.65 7.55 16.45
CA THR A 29 10.40 6.72 17.64
C THR A 29 9.09 5.94 17.60
N SER A 30 8.18 6.28 16.68
CA SER A 30 6.91 5.56 16.52
C SER A 30 7.12 4.15 15.95
N PRO A 31 6.24 3.18 16.27
CA PRO A 31 6.30 1.86 15.68
C PRO A 31 6.08 1.90 14.17
N TRP A 32 6.61 0.89 13.48
CA TRP A 32 6.28 0.65 12.08
C TRP A 32 4.84 0.18 11.96
N ILE A 33 4.08 0.86 11.11
CA ILE A 33 2.69 0.52 10.79
C ILE A 33 2.60 0.09 9.32
N PRO A 34 1.74 -0.89 8.99
CA PRO A 34 1.53 -1.29 7.61
C PRO A 34 1.00 -0.14 6.76
N TYR A 35 1.49 -0.03 5.52
CA TYR A 35 1.03 0.96 4.56
C TYR A 35 0.27 0.31 3.40
N GLN A 36 0.80 -0.79 2.85
CA GLN A 36 0.19 -1.57 1.78
C GLN A 36 0.74 -3.00 1.77
N PHE A 37 -0.13 -3.96 1.47
CA PHE A 37 0.24 -5.36 1.24
C PHE A 37 0.02 -5.73 -0.23
N TYR A 38 0.89 -6.58 -0.75
CA TYR A 38 0.79 -7.20 -2.05
C TYR A 38 0.96 -8.71 -1.88
N SER A 39 0.00 -9.49 -2.36
CA SER A 39 0.04 -10.95 -2.28
C SER A 39 -0.96 -11.57 -3.24
N GLY A 40 -0.56 -12.63 -3.96
CA GLY A 40 -1.49 -13.46 -4.72
C GLY A 40 -2.48 -14.21 -3.83
N THR A 41 -2.18 -14.30 -2.53
CA THR A 41 -2.93 -15.03 -1.51
C THR A 41 -3.19 -14.15 -0.28
N CYS A 42 -3.67 -12.92 -0.47
CA CYS A 42 -3.92 -11.92 0.59
C CYS A 42 -4.59 -12.47 1.86
N ARG A 43 -5.61 -13.33 1.68
CA ARG A 43 -6.37 -13.88 2.80
C ARG A 43 -5.57 -14.87 3.63
N ASP A 44 -4.74 -15.68 2.99
CA ASP A 44 -3.93 -16.71 3.65
C ASP A 44 -2.64 -16.13 4.22
N THR A 45 -2.02 -15.19 3.50
CA THR A 45 -0.73 -14.58 3.87
C THR A 45 -0.88 -13.48 4.93
N TYR A 46 -1.89 -12.62 4.79
CA TYR A 46 -2.06 -11.43 5.64
C TYR A 46 -3.40 -11.38 6.38
N GLY A 47 -4.31 -12.34 6.16
CA GLY A 47 -5.63 -12.33 6.78
C GLY A 47 -6.55 -11.22 6.24
N LEU A 48 -6.19 -10.60 5.11
CA LEU A 48 -6.89 -9.47 4.52
C LEU A 48 -7.63 -9.88 3.25
N PRO A 49 -8.79 -9.26 2.94
CA PRO A 49 -9.40 -9.43 1.63
C PRO A 49 -8.50 -8.82 0.55
N ASP A 50 -8.50 -9.42 -0.63
CA ASP A 50 -7.92 -8.83 -1.85
C ASP A 50 -8.85 -7.69 -2.32
N SER A 51 -8.53 -6.47 -1.90
CA SER A 51 -9.30 -5.27 -2.21
C SER A 51 -8.48 -4.02 -1.91
N LEU A 52 -8.47 -3.09 -2.87
CA LEU A 52 -7.94 -1.74 -2.69
C LEU A 52 -9.02 -0.73 -2.29
N ARG A 53 -10.26 -1.14 -2.06
CA ARG A 53 -11.37 -0.22 -1.76
C ARG A 53 -11.53 -0.03 -0.26
N GLY A 54 -11.33 1.21 0.19
CA GLY A 54 -11.63 1.66 1.55
C GLY A 54 -13.11 1.95 1.76
N ILE A 55 -13.53 1.84 3.03
CA ILE A 55 -14.83 2.30 3.51
C ILE A 55 -14.60 3.60 4.29
N ARG A 56 -15.52 4.56 4.21
CA ARG A 56 -15.45 5.79 4.99
C ARG A 56 -15.32 5.46 6.48
N GLY A 57 -14.35 6.07 7.17
CA GLY A 57 -14.03 5.81 8.58
C GLY A 57 -12.96 4.74 8.84
N GLU A 58 -12.55 3.97 7.83
CA GLU A 58 -11.38 3.08 7.91
C GLU A 58 -10.32 3.44 6.85
N GLU A 59 -10.24 4.73 6.52
CA GLU A 59 -9.43 5.21 5.41
C GLU A 59 -7.93 5.29 5.73
N THR A 60 -7.48 4.90 6.91
CA THR A 60 -6.05 4.78 7.27
C THR A 60 -5.54 3.35 7.21
N ARG A 61 -6.43 2.37 7.09
CA ARG A 61 -6.09 0.94 7.03
C ARG A 61 -5.23 0.63 5.81
N ALA A 62 -4.30 -0.31 5.99
CA ALA A 62 -3.55 -0.91 4.88
C ALA A 62 -4.41 -1.94 4.14
N PHE A 63 -4.41 -1.84 2.82
CA PHE A 63 -5.09 -2.78 1.94
C PHE A 63 -4.17 -3.91 1.55
N CYS A 64 -4.75 -4.97 0.99
CA CYS A 64 -4.01 -6.03 0.33
C CYS A 64 -4.53 -6.18 -1.10
N THR A 65 -3.63 -6.35 -2.06
CA THR A 65 -4.03 -6.68 -3.42
C THR A 65 -3.12 -7.71 -4.08
N SER A 66 -3.70 -8.53 -4.96
CA SER A 66 -2.93 -9.40 -5.86
C SER A 66 -2.33 -8.66 -7.05
N GLU A 67 -2.69 -7.38 -7.26
CA GLU A 67 -2.05 -6.55 -8.29
C GLU A 67 -0.55 -6.47 -8.03
N TYR A 68 0.27 -6.80 -9.03
CA TYR A 68 1.74 -6.93 -8.96
C TYR A 68 2.30 -8.21 -8.29
N SER A 69 1.46 -9.18 -7.92
CA SER A 69 1.92 -10.46 -7.33
C SER A 69 2.22 -11.55 -8.37
N ASP A 70 1.88 -11.30 -9.63
CA ASP A 70 2.29 -12.18 -10.74
C ASP A 70 3.80 -12.06 -10.97
N ILE A 71 4.44 -13.20 -11.29
CA ILE A 71 5.87 -13.31 -11.58
C ILE A 71 6.31 -12.49 -12.82
N SER A 72 5.39 -12.13 -13.71
CA SER A 72 5.65 -11.37 -14.93
C SER A 72 5.56 -9.85 -14.68
N PRO A 73 6.55 -9.05 -15.09
CA PRO A 73 7.69 -9.42 -15.91
C PRO A 73 8.84 -10.02 -15.08
N LEU A 74 9.60 -10.93 -15.69
CA LEU A 74 10.73 -11.60 -15.04
C LEU A 74 11.91 -10.66 -14.71
N LYS A 75 11.92 -9.45 -15.25
CA LYS A 75 12.88 -8.39 -14.97
C LYS A 75 12.22 -7.04 -15.14
N ASN A 76 12.79 -6.03 -14.48
CA ASN A 76 12.34 -4.63 -14.55
C ASN A 76 10.84 -4.49 -14.18
N GLY A 77 10.38 -5.34 -13.27
CA GLY A 77 9.04 -5.24 -12.71
C GLY A 77 8.90 -3.96 -11.91
N ASN A 78 7.78 -3.29 -12.06
CA ASN A 78 7.52 -2.02 -11.41
C ASN A 78 6.25 -2.14 -10.57
N VAL A 79 6.33 -1.70 -9.31
CA VAL A 79 5.20 -1.62 -8.40
C VAL A 79 5.04 -0.16 -8.01
N ALA A 80 3.86 0.39 -8.31
CA ALA A 80 3.46 1.71 -7.87
C ALA A 80 2.43 1.58 -6.75
N PHE A 81 2.71 2.24 -5.63
CA PHE A 81 1.78 2.40 -4.52
C PHE A 81 1.41 3.87 -4.41
N SER A 82 0.11 4.18 -4.54
CA SER A 82 -0.43 5.53 -4.31
C SER A 82 -1.13 5.59 -2.97
N THR A 83 -0.81 6.58 -2.15
CA THR A 83 -1.27 6.63 -0.76
C THR A 83 -2.75 6.97 -0.63
N LEU A 84 -3.34 7.57 -1.65
CA LEU A 84 -4.74 7.99 -1.71
C LEU A 84 -5.62 7.06 -2.57
N GLU A 85 -5.01 6.12 -3.29
CA GLU A 85 -5.76 5.21 -4.16
C GLU A 85 -6.77 4.37 -3.37
N GLY A 86 -8.00 4.33 -3.89
CA GLY A 86 -9.08 3.57 -3.27
C GLY A 86 -9.63 4.15 -1.96
N ARG A 87 -9.13 5.32 -1.51
CA ARG A 87 -9.63 6.02 -0.31
C ARG A 87 -10.74 7.02 -0.69
N PRO A 88 -11.99 6.85 -0.20
CA PRO A 88 -13.12 7.73 -0.56
C PRO A 88 -12.87 9.23 -0.38
N SER A 89 -12.12 9.63 0.64
CA SER A 89 -11.81 11.01 0.98
C SER A 89 -10.59 11.57 0.24
N ALA A 90 -10.00 10.81 -0.69
CA ALA A 90 -8.89 11.27 -1.52
C ALA A 90 -9.19 12.57 -2.27
N TYR A 91 -10.41 12.73 -2.79
CA TYR A 91 -10.84 13.95 -3.49
C TYR A 91 -11.05 15.15 -2.55
N ASN A 92 -11.18 14.90 -1.25
CA ASN A 92 -11.41 15.90 -0.21
C ASN A 92 -10.24 15.91 0.80
N PHE A 93 -9.03 15.59 0.35
CA PHE A 93 -7.83 15.42 1.17
C PHE A 93 -7.58 16.61 2.11
N ASP A 94 -7.71 17.84 1.62
CA ASP A 94 -7.48 19.07 2.39
C ASP A 94 -8.39 19.17 3.63
N SER A 95 -9.55 18.53 3.59
CA SER A 95 -10.52 18.50 4.69
C SER A 95 -10.46 17.23 5.55
N SER A 96 -9.71 16.21 5.12
CA SER A 96 -9.64 14.93 5.82
C SER A 96 -8.42 14.86 6.74
N ARG A 97 -8.64 15.06 8.03
CA ARG A 97 -7.61 14.86 9.07
C ARG A 97 -7.15 13.41 9.19
N GLU A 98 -7.92 12.45 8.68
CA GLU A 98 -7.53 11.04 8.70
C GLU A 98 -6.48 10.72 7.64
N LEU A 99 -6.45 11.48 6.53
CA LEU A 99 -5.52 11.25 5.42
C LEU A 99 -4.27 12.13 5.50
N GLN A 100 -4.28 13.20 6.31
CA GLN A 100 -3.13 14.05 6.64
C GLN A 100 -2.31 13.44 7.79
#